data_AF-A0A2I0A8P4-F1
#
_entry.id   AF-A0A2I0A8P4-F1
#
_cell.length_a   1.000
_cell.length_b   1.000
_cell.length_c   1.000
_cell.angle_alpha   90.00
_cell.angle_beta   90.00
_cell.angle_gamma   90.00
#
_symmetry.space_group_name_H-M   'P 1'
#
loop_
_entity.id
_entity.type
_entity.pdbx_description
1 polymer ?
#
loop_
_entity_poly.entity_id
_entity_poly.type
_entity_poly.pdbx_seq_one_letter_code
_entity_poly.pdbx_strand_id
1 'polypeptide(L)'
;MAAKVVRLSTAQVLTLISPKQKAALREVYKKKRFLPLDLRPKKTRAIRRQLTKHQVSLKTKRQKKKEMYFPLRKYAVEPLIF
;
A
#
# COMPACT_ATOMS: atom_id res chain seq x y z
N MET A 1 39.01 -21.21 12.60
CA MET A 1 38.33 -21.20 11.28
C MET A 1 37.01 -21.98 11.26
N ALA A 2 36.93 -23.20 11.81
CA ALA A 2 35.73 -24.05 11.78
C ALA A 2 34.43 -23.39 12.29
N ALA A 3 34.45 -22.72 13.45
CA ALA A 3 33.26 -22.10 14.03
C ALA A 3 32.63 -20.99 13.14
N LYS A 4 33.45 -20.22 12.42
CA LYS A 4 32.97 -19.17 11.51
C LYS A 4 32.23 -19.78 10.31
N VAL A 5 32.78 -20.86 9.75
CA VAL A 5 32.17 -21.57 8.61
C VAL A 5 30.85 -22.20 9.02
N VAL A 6 30.82 -22.89 10.16
CA VAL A 6 29.59 -23.51 10.70
C VAL A 6 28.51 -22.46 11.03
N ARG A 7 28.90 -21.30 11.57
CA ARG A 7 27.94 -20.21 11.84
C ARG A 7 27.31 -19.68 10.56
N LEU A 8 28.11 -19.49 9.51
CA LEU A 8 27.65 -18.99 8.22
C LEU A 8 26.75 -20.01 7.51
N SER A 9 27.11 -21.30 7.50
CA SER A 9 26.26 -22.34 6.90
C SER A 9 24.93 -22.48 7.62
N THR A 10 24.92 -22.42 8.96
CA THR A 10 23.69 -22.43 9.77
C THR A 10 22.81 -21.21 9.43
N ALA A 11 23.41 -20.02 9.33
CA ALA A 11 22.69 -18.81 8.96
C ALA A 11 22.10 -18.90 7.54
N GLN A 12 22.82 -19.48 6.58
CA GLN A 12 22.34 -19.70 5.21
C GLN A 12 21.10 -20.61 5.19
N VAL A 13 21.14 -21.74 5.90
CA VAL A 13 19.99 -22.66 6.01
C VAL A 13 18.77 -21.96 6.61
N LEU A 14 18.94 -21.22 7.71
CA LEU A 14 17.85 -20.46 8.33
C LEU A 14 17.30 -19.36 7.41
N THR A 15 18.16 -18.74 6.61
CA THR A 15 17.78 -17.73 5.62
C THR A 15 16.98 -18.33 4.47
N LEU A 16 17.18 -19.61 4.12
CA LEU A 16 16.35 -20.30 3.13
C LEU A 16 14.99 -20.74 3.70
N ILE A 17 14.96 -21.20 4.95
CA ILE A 17 13.74 -21.69 5.62
C ILE A 17 12.77 -20.53 5.93
N SER A 18 13.29 -19.40 6.42
CA SER A 18 12.51 -18.23 6.82
C SER A 18 11.56 -17.66 5.74
N PRO A 19 12.00 -17.38 4.50
CA PRO A 19 11.13 -16.89 3.44
C PRO A 19 10.11 -17.95 2.98
N LYS A 20 10.48 -19.24 2.97
CA LYS A 20 9.57 -20.34 2.61
C LYS A 20 8.41 -20.46 3.60
N GLN A 21 8.71 -20.40 4.90
CA GLN A 21 7.70 -20.36 5.95
C GLN A 21 6.80 -19.13 5.85
N LYS A 22 7.38 -17.93 5.65
CA LYS A 22 6.61 -16.70 5.47
C LYS A 22 5.72 -16.74 4.24
N ALA A 23 6.18 -17.32 3.13
CA ALA A 23 5.39 -17.47 1.92
C ALA A 23 4.17 -18.38 2.15
N ALA A 24 4.37 -19.55 2.78
CA ALA A 24 3.28 -20.44 3.16
C ALA A 24 2.25 -19.75 4.07
N LEU A 25 2.72 -18.98 5.07
CA LEU A 25 1.82 -18.19 5.92
C LEU A 25 1.07 -17.10 5.14
N ARG A 26 1.71 -16.41 4.19
CA ARG A 26 1.04 -15.42 3.34
C ARG A 26 -0.11 -16.02 2.55
N GLU A 27 0.05 -17.23 2.02
CA GLU A 27 -1.03 -17.93 1.30
C GLU A 27 -2.21 -18.27 2.23
N VAL A 28 -1.94 -18.82 3.41
CA VAL A 28 -2.97 -19.17 4.41
C VAL A 28 -3.78 -17.94 4.85
N TYR A 29 -3.13 -16.79 5.00
CA TYR A 29 -3.75 -15.56 5.50
C TYR A 29 -4.25 -14.60 4.41
N LYS A 30 -4.04 -14.90 3.11
CA LYS A 30 -4.31 -13.99 1.99
C LYS A 30 -5.74 -13.44 1.94
N LYS A 31 -6.73 -14.28 2.28
CA LYS A 31 -8.17 -13.93 2.22
C LYS A 31 -8.77 -13.64 3.60
N LYS A 32 -7.99 -13.75 4.68
CA LYS A 32 -8.47 -13.50 6.03
C LYS A 32 -8.50 -12.01 6.29
N ARG A 33 -9.58 -11.51 6.90
CA ARG A 33 -9.74 -10.08 7.23
C ARG A 33 -8.62 -9.56 8.14
N PHE A 34 -8.16 -10.37 9.09
CA PHE A 34 -7.15 -9.98 10.07
C PHE A 34 -5.83 -10.69 9.78
N LEU A 35 -4.82 -9.89 9.46
CA LEU A 35 -3.44 -10.36 9.29
C LEU A 35 -2.66 -10.19 10.61
N PRO A 36 -1.81 -11.17 10.96
CA PRO A 36 -0.76 -11.00 11.97
C PRO A 36 0.12 -9.77 11.70
N LEU A 37 0.65 -9.14 12.75
CA LEU A 37 1.40 -7.88 12.64
C LEU A 37 2.61 -7.98 11.69
N ASP A 38 3.29 -9.13 11.68
CA ASP A 38 4.49 -9.35 10.86
C ASP A 38 4.22 -9.45 9.36
N LEU A 39 3.03 -9.92 8.98
CA LEU A 39 2.64 -10.07 7.57
C LEU A 39 2.09 -8.78 6.98
N ARG A 40 1.73 -7.80 7.83
CA ARG A 40 1.22 -6.50 7.38
C ARG A 40 2.30 -5.74 6.62
N PRO A 41 1.91 -4.90 5.65
CA PRO A 41 2.85 -4.04 4.96
C PRO A 41 3.51 -3.07 5.96
N LYS A 42 4.85 -3.05 5.98
CA LYS A 42 5.64 -2.14 6.80
C LYS A 42 5.58 -0.73 6.19
N LYS A 43 4.63 0.07 6.67
CA LYS A 43 4.48 1.50 6.34
C LYS A 43 4.62 2.34 7.61
N THR A 44 4.89 3.64 7.45
CA THR A 44 4.93 4.57 8.59
C THR A 44 3.59 4.59 9.32
N ARG A 45 3.62 4.95 10.61
CA ARG A 45 2.40 5.06 11.45
C ARG A 45 1.41 6.07 10.86
N ALA A 46 1.90 7.18 10.33
CA ALA A 46 1.07 8.20 9.68
C ALA A 46 0.28 7.59 8.50
N ILE A 47 0.96 6.93 7.56
CA ILE A 47 0.32 6.32 6.38
C ILE A 47 -0.70 5.23 6.78
N ARG A 48 -0.43 4.45 7.83
CA ARG A 48 -1.37 3.42 8.31
C ARG A 48 -2.67 4.00 8.89
N ARG A 49 -2.64 5.23 9.40
CA ARG A 49 -3.80 5.91 10.01
C ARG A 49 -4.55 6.82 9.03
N GLN A 50 -3.99 7.08 7.85
CA GLN A 50 -4.67 7.83 6.82
C GLN A 50 -5.92 7.09 6.32
N LEU A 51 -6.87 7.86 5.79
CA LEU A 51 -8.06 7.34 5.14
C LEU A 51 -7.69 6.44 3.95
N THR A 52 -8.53 5.44 3.69
CA THR A 52 -8.37 4.60 2.50
C THR A 52 -8.66 5.40 1.23
N LYS A 53 -8.07 5.03 0.10
CA LYS A 53 -8.30 5.71 -1.19
C LYS A 53 -9.79 5.81 -1.55
N HIS A 54 -10.55 4.76 -1.23
CA HIS A 54 -12.00 4.74 -1.41
C HIS A 54 -12.70 5.78 -0.52
N GLN A 55 -12.35 5.84 0.77
CA GLN A 55 -12.91 6.84 1.68
C GLN A 55 -12.60 8.27 1.24
N VAL A 56 -11.38 8.52 0.75
CA VAL A 56 -10.99 9.84 0.22
C VAL A 56 -11.78 10.20 -1.04
N SER A 57 -12.13 9.22 -1.89
CA SER A 57 -12.90 9.48 -3.11
C SER A 57 -14.42 9.52 -2.90
N LEU A 58 -14.91 9.20 -1.69
CA LEU A 58 -16.34 9.28 -1.39
C LEU A 58 -16.81 10.75 -1.41
N LYS A 59 -17.67 11.05 -2.37
CA LYS A 59 -18.34 12.34 -2.52
C LYS A 59 -19.83 12.20 -2.23
N THR A 60 -20.42 13.23 -1.66
CA THR A 60 -21.88 13.28 -1.43
C THR A 60 -22.65 13.26 -2.75
N LYS A 61 -23.90 12.79 -2.74
CA LYS A 61 -24.76 12.80 -3.94
C LYS A 61 -24.90 14.21 -4.53
N ARG A 62 -24.99 15.23 -3.67
CA ARG A 62 -25.05 16.64 -4.06
C ARG A 62 -23.78 17.10 -4.77
N GLN A 63 -22.61 16.77 -4.21
CA GLN A 63 -21.33 17.13 -4.82
C GLN A 63 -21.14 16.45 -6.18
N LYS A 64 -21.47 15.14 -6.28
CA LYS A 64 -21.41 14.42 -7.56
C LYS A 64 -22.26 15.08 -8.64
N LYS A 65 -23.50 15.46 -8.32
CA LYS A 65 -24.38 16.20 -9.25
C LYS A 65 -23.75 17.53 -9.68
N LYS A 66 -23.22 18.31 -8.73
CA LYS A 66 -22.56 19.59 -9.03
C LYS A 66 -21.37 19.42 -9.98
N GLU A 67 -20.53 18.42 -9.73
CA GLU A 67 -19.35 18.13 -10.57
C GLU A 67 -19.73 17.62 -11.96
N MET A 68 -20.80 16.84 -12.08
CA MET A 68 -21.32 16.39 -13.38
C MET A 68 -21.88 17.56 -14.20
N TYR A 69 -22.65 18.45 -13.57
CA TYR A 69 -23.28 19.57 -14.28
C TYR A 69 -22.31 20.72 -14.59
N PHE A 70 -21.37 21.01 -13.69
CA PHE A 70 -20.46 22.14 -13.81
C PHE A 70 -18.99 21.70 -13.70
N PRO A 71 -18.47 21.00 -14.73
CA PRO A 71 -17.04 20.72 -14.80
C PRO A 71 -16.26 22.01 -15.06
N LEU A 72 -15.07 22.12 -14.47
CA LEU A 72 -14.12 23.19 -14.81
C LEU A 72 -13.66 22.99 -16.25
N ARG A 73 -14.11 23.87 -17.14
CA ARG A 73 -13.72 23.87 -18.55
C ARG A 73 -12.42 24.65 -18.72
N LYS A 74 -11.53 24.15 -19.58
CA LYS A 74 -10.34 24.91 -20.00
C LYS A 74 -10.78 25.93 -21.05
N TYR A 75 -10.44 27.19 -20.85
CA TYR A 75 -10.63 28.26 -21.84
C TYR A 75 -9.41 29.19 -21.82
N ALA A 76 -9.14 29.83 -22.94
CA ALA A 76 -8.18 30.92 -23.07
C ALA A 76 -8.96 32.16 -23.52
N VAL A 77 -8.57 33.32 -23.00
CA VAL A 77 -9.10 34.59 -23.46
C VAL A 77 -8.01 35.19 -24.35
N GLU A 78 -8.33 35.47 -25.61
CA GLU A 78 -7.42 36.24 -26.44
C GLU A 78 -7.34 37.66 -25.87
N PRO A 79 -6.15 38.18 -25.56
CA PRO A 79 -6.01 39.55 -25.14
C PRO A 79 -6.36 40.46 -26.33
N LEU A 80 -7.40 41.27 -26.17
CA LEU A 80 -7.68 42.38 -27.09
C LEU A 80 -6.52 43.37 -27.00
N ILE A 81 -5.72 43.43 -28.06
CA ILE A 81 -4.75 44.50 -28.27
C ILE A 81 -5.57 45.70 -28.76
N PHE A 82 -5.62 46.76 -27.94
CA PHE A 82 -6.22 48.05 -28.28
C PHE A 82 -5.35 48.82 -29.29
#